data_AF-A0A0V0QH87-F1
#
_entry.id   AF-A0A0V0QH87-F1
#
_cell.length_a   1.000
_cell.length_b   1.000
_cell.length_c   1.000
_cell.angle_alpha   90.00
_cell.angle_beta   90.00
_cell.angle_gamma   90.00
#
_symmetry.space_group_name_H-M   'P 1'
#
loop_
_entity.id
_entity.type
_entity.pdbx_description
1 polymer ?
#
loop_
_entity_poly.entity_id
_entity_poly.type
_entity_poly.pdbx_seq_one_letter_code
_entity_poly.pdbx_strand_id
1 'polypeptide(L)'
;MSFKQLRKLPGKSLNSQEITESFQKLQIPVWEEIQRKNSPFIEKVYVFKSFQNTINFMQKVAYVAEQVNHHPEWDHDLTKLKIYLQTHKPIGISIKDIYLAYFIEQIYQKDLNLIDEQQSQLFEKLNQIVQDTNIDVINMAQQVQSKLEK
;
A
#
# COMPACT_ATOMS: atom_id res chain seq x y z
N MET A 1 0.20 -6.90 -19.51
CA MET A 1 -0.84 -6.07 -20.18
C MET A 1 -0.41 -4.61 -20.12
N SER A 2 -0.68 -3.80 -21.15
CA SER A 2 -0.37 -2.35 -21.15
C SER A 2 -1.50 -1.51 -20.55
N PHE A 3 -1.20 -0.30 -20.08
CA PHE A 3 -2.23 0.65 -19.60
C PHE A 3 -3.31 0.95 -20.65
N LYS A 4 -2.95 1.03 -21.93
CA LYS A 4 -3.91 1.21 -23.04
C LYS A 4 -4.92 0.06 -23.14
N GLN A 5 -4.51 -1.18 -22.83
CA GLN A 5 -5.40 -2.33 -22.82
C GLN A 5 -6.34 -2.30 -21.61
N LEU A 6 -5.83 -1.91 -20.44
CA LEU A 6 -6.62 -1.81 -19.20
C LEU A 6 -7.76 -0.78 -19.31
N ARG A 7 -7.51 0.36 -19.95
CA ARG A 7 -8.54 1.40 -20.21
C ARG A 7 -9.76 0.87 -20.97
N LYS A 8 -9.55 -0.14 -21.82
CA LYS A 8 -10.59 -0.72 -22.70
C LYS A 8 -11.35 -1.87 -22.04
N LEU A 9 -11.02 -2.25 -20.81
CA LEU A 9 -11.72 -3.32 -20.12
C LEU A 9 -13.21 -2.99 -19.97
N PRO A 10 -14.09 -4.01 -19.99
CA PRO A 10 -15.53 -3.80 -19.86
C PRO A 10 -15.87 -3.31 -18.44
N GLY A 11 -16.80 -2.37 -18.34
CA GLY A 11 -17.40 -1.96 -17.06
C GLY A 11 -18.53 -2.87 -16.60
N LYS A 12 -18.58 -4.13 -17.06
CA LYS A 12 -19.64 -5.08 -16.68
C LYS A 12 -19.49 -5.41 -15.20
N SER A 13 -20.59 -5.28 -14.45
CA SER A 13 -20.61 -5.63 -13.04
C SER A 13 -20.38 -7.12 -12.83
N LEU A 14 -19.57 -7.43 -11.82
CA LEU A 14 -19.26 -8.76 -11.32
C LEU A 14 -20.15 -9.09 -10.13
N ASN A 15 -20.37 -10.39 -9.89
CA ASN A 15 -20.94 -10.89 -8.64
C ASN A 15 -19.85 -11.22 -7.61
N SER A 16 -20.25 -11.49 -6.36
CA SER A 16 -19.33 -11.76 -5.24
C SER A 16 -18.40 -12.96 -5.45
N GLN A 17 -18.88 -14.00 -6.14
CA GLN A 17 -18.03 -15.15 -6.50
C GLN A 17 -16.95 -14.73 -7.51
N GLU A 18 -17.33 -14.03 -8.57
CA GLU A 18 -16.38 -13.53 -9.58
C GLU A 18 -15.34 -12.57 -8.98
N ILE A 19 -15.74 -11.71 -8.04
CA ILE A 19 -14.84 -10.81 -7.31
C ILE A 19 -13.83 -11.62 -6.51
N THR A 20 -14.30 -12.55 -5.67
CA THR A 20 -13.44 -13.39 -4.82
C THR A 20 -12.46 -14.23 -5.65
N GLU A 21 -12.95 -14.89 -6.70
CA GLU A 21 -12.11 -15.67 -7.61
C GLU A 21 -11.05 -14.79 -8.28
N SER A 22 -11.38 -13.55 -8.62
CA SER A 22 -10.43 -12.63 -9.26
C SER A 22 -9.28 -12.26 -8.31
N PHE A 23 -9.57 -11.99 -7.03
CA PHE A 23 -8.52 -11.74 -6.03
C PHE A 23 -7.63 -12.96 -5.81
N GLN A 24 -8.22 -14.17 -5.76
CA GLN A 24 -7.46 -15.41 -5.65
C GLN A 24 -6.55 -15.63 -6.86
N LYS A 25 -7.07 -15.46 -8.08
CA LYS A 25 -6.29 -15.60 -9.34
C LYS A 25 -5.13 -14.61 -9.41
N LEU A 26 -5.33 -13.39 -8.91
CA LEU A 26 -4.31 -12.35 -8.86
C LEU A 26 -3.38 -12.46 -7.65
N GLN A 27 -3.63 -13.40 -6.74
CA GLN A 27 -2.85 -13.64 -5.52
C GLN A 27 -2.70 -12.37 -4.65
N ILE A 28 -3.79 -11.59 -4.54
CA ILE A 28 -3.83 -10.42 -3.66
C ILE A 28 -4.80 -10.66 -2.51
N PRO A 29 -4.62 -9.98 -1.36
CA PRO A 29 -5.58 -10.05 -0.27
C PRO A 29 -6.98 -9.66 -0.75
N VAL A 30 -7.99 -10.33 -0.22
CA VAL A 30 -9.39 -10.00 -0.50
C VAL A 30 -9.71 -8.61 0.06
N TRP A 31 -10.33 -7.78 -0.76
CA TRP A 31 -10.95 -6.53 -0.34
C TRP A 31 -12.40 -6.79 0.09
N GLU A 32 -12.88 -6.08 1.10
CA GLU A 32 -14.22 -6.31 1.66
C GLU A 32 -15.31 -5.74 0.74
N GLU A 33 -16.33 -6.54 0.42
CA GLU A 33 -17.52 -6.04 -0.28
C GLU A 33 -18.43 -5.29 0.69
N ILE A 34 -18.74 -4.03 0.39
CA ILE A 34 -19.57 -3.16 1.25
C ILE A 34 -20.64 -2.43 0.44
N GLN A 35 -21.64 -1.89 1.14
CA GLN A 35 -22.66 -1.00 0.56
C GLN A 35 -22.41 0.44 1.02
N ARG A 36 -22.25 1.38 0.08
CA ARG A 36 -22.18 2.83 0.35
C ARG A 36 -23.15 3.57 -0.55
N LYS A 37 -23.94 4.48 0.03
CA LYS A 37 -24.93 5.30 -0.71
C LYS A 37 -25.87 4.43 -1.61
N ASN A 38 -26.29 3.27 -1.10
CA ASN A 38 -27.11 2.28 -1.83
C ASN A 38 -26.42 1.71 -3.08
N SER A 39 -25.10 1.56 -3.07
CA SER A 39 -24.35 0.98 -4.19
C SER A 39 -23.15 0.14 -3.70
N PRO A 40 -22.76 -0.92 -4.42
CA PRO A 40 -21.71 -1.83 -3.99
C PRO A 40 -20.30 -1.28 -4.25
N PHE A 41 -19.39 -1.47 -3.30
CA PHE A 41 -17.97 -1.14 -3.41
C PHE A 41 -17.12 -2.29 -2.90
N ILE A 42 -15.87 -2.35 -3.33
CA ILE A 42 -14.82 -3.05 -2.57
C ILE A 42 -14.05 -2.02 -1.73
N GLU A 43 -13.76 -2.34 -0.48
CA GLU A 43 -13.03 -1.50 0.47
C GLU A 43 -11.77 -2.19 0.97
N LYS A 44 -10.71 -1.39 1.18
CA LYS A 44 -9.59 -1.77 2.03
C LYS A 44 -9.04 -0.60 2.82
N VAL A 45 -8.55 -0.91 4.02
CA VAL A 45 -7.93 0.03 4.95
C VAL A 45 -6.43 -0.23 5.02
N TYR A 46 -5.65 0.85 4.87
CA TYR A 46 -4.20 0.86 5.04
C TYR A 46 -3.82 1.75 6.22
N VAL A 47 -2.80 1.36 6.97
CA VAL A 47 -2.27 2.12 8.11
C VAL A 47 -0.79 2.37 7.89
N PHE A 48 -0.39 3.64 7.95
CA PHE A 48 0.97 4.09 7.71
C PHE A 48 1.65 4.61 8.98
N LYS A 49 2.98 4.71 8.96
CA LYS A 49 3.75 5.22 10.10
C LYS A 49 3.62 6.74 10.30
N SER A 50 3.28 7.49 9.25
CA SER A 50 3.14 8.95 9.29
C SER A 50 2.17 9.45 8.22
N PHE A 51 1.67 10.67 8.40
CA PHE A 51 0.83 11.34 7.39
C PHE A 51 1.56 11.48 6.04
N GLN A 52 2.88 11.77 6.05
CA GLN A 52 3.67 11.86 4.83
C GLN A 52 3.70 10.53 4.07
N ASN A 53 3.81 9.39 4.77
CA ASN A 53 3.73 8.07 4.15
C ASN A 53 2.37 7.84 3.49
N THR A 54 1.27 8.24 4.15
CA THR A 54 -0.09 8.19 3.57
C THR A 54 -0.16 8.98 2.27
N ILE A 55 0.28 10.24 2.27
CA ILE A 55 0.22 11.11 1.08
C ILE A 55 1.11 10.58 -0.05
N ASN A 56 2.32 10.11 0.25
CA ASN A 56 3.22 9.53 -0.75
C ASN A 56 2.60 8.29 -1.41
N PHE A 57 1.93 7.44 -0.64
CA PHE A 57 1.21 6.30 -1.17
C PHE A 57 0.05 6.74 -2.08
N MET A 58 -0.78 7.69 -1.63
CA MET A 58 -1.88 8.24 -2.41
C MET A 58 -1.42 8.84 -3.75
N GLN A 59 -0.28 9.55 -3.77
CA GLN A 59 0.30 10.11 -5.00
C GLN A 59 0.64 9.02 -6.03
N LYS A 60 1.23 7.90 -5.59
CA LYS A 60 1.55 6.76 -6.46
C LYS A 60 0.27 6.11 -7.00
N VAL A 61 -0.75 5.94 -6.15
CA VAL A 61 -2.06 5.43 -6.57
C VAL A 61 -2.72 6.37 -7.58
N ALA A 62 -2.70 7.68 -7.35
CA ALA A 62 -3.26 8.69 -8.26
C ALA A 62 -2.59 8.63 -9.64
N TYR A 63 -1.26 8.47 -9.69
CA TYR A 63 -0.55 8.30 -10.95
C TYR A 63 -1.06 7.08 -11.72
N VAL A 64 -1.17 5.92 -11.07
CA VAL A 64 -1.67 4.70 -11.74
C VAL A 64 -3.13 4.83 -12.15
N ALA A 65 -3.99 5.39 -11.29
CA ALA A 65 -5.40 5.65 -11.57
C ALA A 65 -5.57 6.45 -12.88
N GLU A 66 -4.76 7.48 -13.08
CA GLU A 66 -4.75 8.28 -14.31
C GLU A 66 -4.26 7.48 -15.53
N GLN A 67 -3.24 6.63 -15.34
CA GLN A 67 -2.78 5.74 -16.41
C GLN A 67 -3.85 4.75 -16.84
N VAL A 68 -4.69 4.23 -15.93
CA VAL A 68 -5.76 3.28 -16.26
C VAL A 68 -7.11 3.94 -16.54
N ASN A 69 -7.23 5.26 -16.37
CA ASN A 69 -8.47 6.04 -16.50
C ASN A 69 -9.60 5.42 -15.66
N HIS A 70 -9.29 5.11 -14.41
CA HIS A 70 -10.22 4.56 -13.43
C HIS A 70 -9.75 5.04 -12.05
N HIS A 71 -10.61 5.73 -11.32
CA HIS A 71 -10.21 6.51 -10.15
C HIS A 71 -10.81 5.91 -8.87
N PRO A 72 -10.04 5.86 -7.76
CA PRO A 72 -10.59 5.45 -6.48
C PRO A 72 -11.44 6.55 -5.86
N GLU A 73 -12.35 6.16 -4.97
CA GLU A 73 -12.79 7.03 -3.88
C GLU A 73 -11.95 6.71 -2.63
N TRP A 74 -11.62 7.70 -1.81
CA TRP A 74 -10.91 7.46 -0.56
C TRP A 74 -11.30 8.48 0.52
N ASP A 75 -11.06 8.11 1.78
CA ASP A 75 -10.97 9.02 2.91
C ASP A 75 -9.76 8.66 3.78
N HIS A 76 -9.24 9.61 4.55
CA HIS A 76 -8.14 9.33 5.47
C HIS A 76 -8.22 10.14 6.76
N ASP A 77 -7.73 9.55 7.84
CA ASP A 77 -7.46 10.21 9.12
C ASP A 77 -5.97 10.08 9.42
N LEU A 78 -5.22 11.10 9.02
CA LEU A 78 -3.75 11.18 9.07
C LEU A 78 -3.04 9.94 8.51
N THR A 79 -2.81 8.93 9.34
CA THR A 79 -2.09 7.70 9.01
C THR A 79 -2.98 6.57 8.50
N LYS A 80 -4.30 6.66 8.67
CA LYS A 80 -5.26 5.64 8.23
C LYS A 80 -5.91 6.08 6.94
N LEU A 81 -5.75 5.30 5.87
CA LEU A 81 -6.36 5.54 4.56
C LEU A 81 -7.36 4.43 4.25
N LYS A 82 -8.60 4.80 3.93
CA LYS A 82 -9.61 3.88 3.40
C LYS A 82 -9.78 4.13 1.91
N ILE A 83 -9.72 3.07 1.11
CA ILE A 83 -9.92 3.14 -0.33
C ILE A 83 -11.16 2.34 -0.70
N TYR A 84 -11.99 2.94 -1.55
CA TYR A 84 -13.23 2.42 -2.07
C TYR A 84 -13.15 2.38 -3.60
N LEU A 85 -13.43 1.23 -4.20
CA LEU A 85 -13.45 1.09 -5.66
C LEU A 85 -14.83 0.65 -6.14
N GLN A 86 -15.30 1.33 -7.18
CA GLN A 86 -16.51 1.04 -7.92
C GLN A 86 -16.38 1.60 -9.34
N THR A 87 -17.01 0.90 -10.29
CA THR A 87 -17.29 1.44 -11.62
C THR A 87 -18.59 2.25 -11.58
N HIS A 88 -18.51 3.54 -11.89
CA HIS A 88 -19.68 4.43 -11.82
C HIS A 88 -20.68 4.24 -12.98
N LYS A 89 -20.25 3.70 -14.12
CA LYS A 89 -21.11 3.50 -15.31
C LYS A 89 -20.74 2.25 -16.12
N PRO A 90 -21.64 1.23 -16.19
CA PRO A 90 -22.80 1.06 -15.30
C PRO A 90 -22.35 0.92 -13.84
N ILE A 91 -23.25 1.26 -12.92
CA ILE A 91 -22.92 1.22 -11.48
C ILE A 91 -22.68 -0.22 -11.02
N GLY A 92 -21.55 -0.46 -10.36
CA GLY A 92 -21.20 -1.77 -9.81
C GLY A 92 -19.70 -1.99 -9.68
N ILE A 93 -19.31 -3.14 -9.14
CA ILE A 93 -17.91 -3.56 -9.08
C ILE A 93 -17.59 -4.30 -10.39
N SER A 94 -16.60 -3.84 -11.15
CA SER A 94 -16.19 -4.45 -12.40
C SER A 94 -14.74 -4.93 -12.35
N ILE A 95 -14.30 -5.58 -13.43
CA ILE A 95 -12.90 -5.99 -13.57
C ILE A 95 -11.91 -4.81 -13.48
N LYS A 96 -12.34 -3.58 -13.81
CA LYS A 96 -11.50 -2.39 -13.65
C LYS A 96 -11.14 -2.12 -12.19
N ASP A 97 -12.11 -2.32 -11.29
CA ASP A 97 -11.92 -2.17 -9.85
C ASP A 97 -10.93 -3.21 -9.32
N ILE A 98 -11.05 -4.46 -9.78
CA ILE A 98 -10.13 -5.54 -9.43
C ILE A 98 -8.69 -5.21 -9.87
N TYR A 99 -8.49 -4.75 -11.12
CA TYR A 99 -7.15 -4.41 -11.59
C TYR A 99 -6.57 -3.20 -10.87
N LEU A 100 -7.38 -2.18 -10.55
CA LEU A 100 -6.91 -1.05 -9.78
C LEU A 100 -6.53 -1.48 -8.35
N ALA A 101 -7.34 -2.32 -7.68
CA ALA A 101 -6.99 -2.93 -6.40
C ALA A 101 -5.65 -3.68 -6.47
N TYR A 102 -5.44 -4.47 -7.53
CA TYR A 102 -4.17 -5.16 -7.76
C TYR A 102 -2.98 -4.20 -7.80
N PHE A 103 -3.06 -3.11 -8.59
CA PHE A 103 -1.95 -2.14 -8.64
C PHE A 103 -1.72 -1.44 -7.31
N ILE A 104 -2.79 -1.11 -6.57
CA ILE A 104 -2.70 -0.53 -5.23
C ILE A 104 -1.94 -1.48 -4.29
N GLU A 105 -2.24 -2.78 -4.31
CA GLU A 105 -1.50 -3.78 -3.55
C GLU A 105 -0.02 -3.85 -3.95
N GLN A 106 0.28 -3.83 -5.25
CA GLN A 106 1.69 -3.85 -5.70
C GLN A 106 2.46 -2.61 -5.22
N ILE A 107 1.84 -1.44 -5.26
CA ILE A 107 2.45 -0.21 -4.73
C ILE A 107 2.67 -0.35 -3.22
N TYR A 108 1.68 -0.88 -2.50
CA TYR A 108 1.75 -1.01 -1.04
C TYR A 108 2.87 -1.97 -0.62
N GLN A 109 2.94 -3.15 -1.24
CA GLN A 109 4.00 -4.13 -0.97
C GLN A 109 5.39 -3.59 -1.32
N LYS A 110 5.52 -2.87 -2.44
CA LYS A 110 6.79 -2.23 -2.80
C LYS A 110 7.21 -1.19 -1.77
N ASP A 111 6.27 -0.40 -1.26
CA ASP A 111 6.57 0.62 -0.25
C ASP A 111 7.00 0.02 1.08
N LEU A 112 6.43 -1.14 1.47
CA LEU A 112 6.90 -1.89 2.63
C LEU A 112 8.33 -2.42 2.42
N ASN A 113 8.59 -3.09 1.30
CA ASN A 113 9.90 -3.67 1.01
C ASN A 113 11.01 -2.61 0.90
N LEU A 114 10.72 -1.45 0.30
CA LEU A 114 11.68 -0.34 0.20
C LEU A 114 12.08 0.20 1.58
N ILE A 115 11.17 0.21 2.56
CA ILE A 115 11.48 0.63 3.92
C ILE A 115 12.43 -0.38 4.57
N ASP A 116 12.17 -1.67 4.39
CA ASP A 116 13.00 -2.73 4.96
C ASP A 116 14.41 -2.72 4.35
N GLU A 117 14.53 -2.60 3.03
CA GLU A 117 15.82 -2.48 2.32
C GLU A 117 16.64 -1.27 2.79
N GLN A 118 16.00 -0.10 2.93
CA GLN A 118 16.68 1.11 3.39
C GLN A 118 17.16 1.00 4.84
N GLN A 119 16.38 0.35 5.70
CA GLN A 119 16.79 0.09 7.09
C GLN A 119 17.98 -0.86 7.13
N SER A 120 17.95 -1.97 6.39
CA SER A 120 19.08 -2.90 6.29
C SER A 120 20.36 -2.21 5.81
N GLN A 121 20.29 -1.42 4.74
CA GLN A 121 21.44 -0.66 4.21
C GLN A 121 22.00 0.34 5.24
N LEU A 122 21.12 1.01 6.01
CA LEU A 122 21.55 1.92 7.06
C LEU A 122 22.27 1.17 8.19
N PHE A 123 21.74 0.02 8.63
CA PHE A 123 22.38 -0.81 9.66
C PHE A 123 23.75 -1.32 9.22
N GLU A 124 23.89 -1.80 7.98
CA GLU A 124 25.19 -2.22 7.43
C GLU A 124 26.18 -1.06 7.41
N LYS A 125 25.74 0.12 6.94
CA LYS A 125 26.58 1.32 6.92
C LYS A 125 27.02 1.75 8.32
N LEU A 126 26.13 1.69 9.31
CA LEU A 126 26.47 2.00 10.70
C LEU A 126 27.48 1.02 11.28
N ASN A 127 27.32 -0.29 11.02
CA ASN A 127 28.27 -1.30 11.46
C ASN A 127 29.66 -1.07 10.86
N GLN A 128 29.74 -0.73 9.58
CA GLN A 128 31.01 -0.40 8.92
C GLN A 128 31.69 0.80 9.59
N ILE A 129 30.94 1.88 9.87
CA ILE A 129 31.48 3.07 10.54
C ILE A 129 32.02 2.73 11.93
N VAL A 130 31.32 1.92 12.71
CA VAL A 130 31.76 1.50 14.05
C VAL A 130 33.08 0.74 13.99
N GLN A 131 33.22 -0.18 13.02
CA GLN A 131 34.46 -0.93 12.79
C GLN A 131 35.61 0.01 12.37
N ASP A 132 35.35 0.91 11.42
CA ASP A 132 36.36 1.81 10.86
C ASP A 132 36.86 2.87 11.86
N THR A 133 36.01 3.26 12.81
CA THR A 133 36.35 4.29 13.82
C THR A 133 36.95 3.71 15.09
N ASN A 134 37.05 2.37 15.21
CA ASN A 134 37.49 1.67 16.42
C ASN A 134 36.74 2.14 17.68
N ILE A 135 35.47 2.54 17.51
CA ILE A 135 34.61 2.97 18.61
C ILE A 135 34.05 1.70 19.25
N ASP A 136 34.48 1.41 20.47
CA ASP A 136 33.97 0.29 21.24
C ASP A 136 32.63 0.68 21.89
N VAL A 137 31.57 0.66 21.07
CA VAL A 137 30.20 1.07 21.45
C VAL A 137 29.68 0.23 22.62
N ILE A 138 30.15 -1.02 22.73
CA ILE A 138 29.83 -1.93 23.85
C ILE A 138 30.35 -1.35 25.17
N ASN A 139 31.60 -0.84 25.17
CA ASN A 139 32.20 -0.22 26.35
C ASN A 139 31.54 1.13 26.70
N MET A 140 31.12 1.94 25.72
CA MET A 140 30.39 3.19 25.99
C MET A 140 28.97 2.94 26.52
N ALA A 141 28.23 1.96 25.98
CA ALA A 141 26.90 1.60 26.47
C ALA A 141 26.96 1.08 27.93
N GLN A 142 27.96 0.25 28.26
CA GLN A 142 28.22 -0.21 29.62
C GLN A 142 28.61 0.93 30.57
N GLN A 143 29.34 1.95 30.10
CA GLN A 143 29.66 3.15 30.88
C GLN A 143 28.45 4.06 31.13
N VAL A 144 27.51 4.16 30.18
CA VAL A 144 26.28 4.95 30.37
C VAL A 144 25.33 4.23 31.33
N GLN A 145 25.18 2.92 31.21
CA GLN A 145 24.29 2.12 32.06
C GLN A 145 24.75 2.09 33.52
N SER A 146 26.06 1.96 33.78
CA SER A 146 26.64 2.01 35.13
C SER A 146 26.61 3.39 35.79
N LYS A 147 26.41 4.47 35.03
CA LYS A 147 26.19 5.84 35.55
C LYS A 147 24.72 6.12 35.90
N LEU A 148 23.78 5.35 35.36
CA LEU A 148 22.35 5.47 35.65
C LEU A 148 21.93 4.66 36.89
N GLU A 149 22.75 3.69 37.32
CA GLU A 149 22.52 2.83 38.49
C GLU A 149 23.20 3.33 39.79
N LYS A 150 23.72 4.57 39.79
CA LYS A 150 24.26 5.28 40.97
C LYS A 150 23.47 6.54 41.24
#